data_AF-A0AAU2INR5-F1
#
_entry.id   AF-A0AAU2INR5-F1
#
_cell.length_a   1.000
_cell.length_b   1.000
_cell.length_c   1.000
_cell.angle_alpha   90.00
_cell.angle_beta   90.00
_cell.angle_gamma   90.00
#
_symmetry.space_group_name_H-M   'P 1'
#
loop_
_entity.id
_entity.type
_entity.pdbx_description
1 polymer ?
#
loop_
_entity_poly.entity_id
_entity_poly.type
_entity_poly.pdbx_seq_one_letter_code
_entity_poly.pdbx_strand_id
1 'polypeptide(L)'
;MSREQLIVCMDASAATDINQAISAAMAPFDRNRDLSSDQDKGGEEWDSWDVGSTKLEFLVRVGHENDPRLVRNPKTPRGELRPLTPGLCDGGPLGLLDLREQKLQAAAAAQKLWNQWTEFSQGFPKAQGLDDLIAADPHASEQVPGPAWHAYRRQPLVQALFADHDLRDRFGDNAVGNFGVGEDAFIHRKANESVTADALLTIDGRWLAWDSMRHDPYVQLVGDYLDRLPQNAIAVVVTYHC
;
A
#
# COMPACT_ATOMS: atom_id res chain seq x y z
N MET A 1 17.78 -5.73 -2.43
CA MET A 1 17.01 -6.10 -1.25
C MET A 1 16.37 -4.84 -0.73
N SER A 2 15.05 -4.76 -0.88
CA SER A 2 14.21 -3.60 -0.55
C SER A 2 13.66 -3.77 0.86
N ARG A 3 13.20 -2.67 1.46
CA ARG A 3 12.34 -2.72 2.64
C ARG A 3 10.91 -2.44 2.19
N GLU A 4 10.02 -3.35 2.55
CA GLU A 4 8.64 -3.36 2.11
C GLU A 4 7.71 -3.46 3.31
N GLN A 5 6.42 -3.22 3.08
CA GLN A 5 5.42 -3.12 4.14
C GLN A 5 4.42 -4.25 4.04
N LEU A 6 4.16 -4.85 5.18
CA LEU A 6 3.21 -5.94 5.32
C LEU A 6 2.19 -5.58 6.39
N ILE A 7 0.90 -5.78 6.11
CA ILE A 7 -0.11 -5.83 7.16
C ILE A 7 -0.22 -7.27 7.62
N VAL A 8 0.05 -7.53 8.89
CA VAL A 8 -0.13 -8.85 9.51
C VAL A 8 -1.47 -8.85 10.25
N CYS A 9 -2.40 -9.69 9.78
CA CYS A 9 -3.68 -9.90 10.42
C CYS A 9 -3.65 -11.15 11.31
N MET A 10 -4.10 -11.00 12.55
CA MET A 10 -4.11 -12.06 13.56
C MET A 10 -5.46 -12.10 14.28
N ASP A 11 -5.77 -13.24 14.90
CA ASP A 11 -6.92 -13.33 15.78
C ASP A 11 -6.71 -12.56 17.10
N ALA A 12 -7.77 -12.45 17.90
CA ALA A 12 -7.75 -11.66 19.14
C ALA A 12 -6.80 -12.19 20.22
N SER A 13 -6.39 -13.46 20.18
CA SER A 13 -5.47 -14.04 21.16
C SER A 13 -4.05 -13.46 21.07
N ALA A 14 -3.68 -12.94 19.89
CA ALA A 14 -2.41 -12.27 19.65
C ALA A 14 -2.23 -10.99 20.48
N ALA A 15 -3.28 -10.44 21.09
CA ALA A 15 -3.20 -9.26 21.97
C ALA A 15 -2.28 -9.48 23.19
N THR A 16 -2.03 -10.73 23.59
CA THR A 16 -1.22 -11.06 24.77
C THR A 16 0.28 -10.86 24.52
N ASP A 17 0.76 -11.25 23.34
CA ASP A 17 2.15 -11.07 22.90
C ASP A 17 2.19 -10.89 21.38
N ILE A 18 2.10 -9.62 20.96
CA ILE A 18 2.00 -9.25 19.54
C ILE A 18 3.29 -9.61 18.78
N ASN A 19 4.47 -9.45 19.40
CA ASN A 19 5.73 -9.75 18.73
C ASN A 19 5.92 -11.26 18.53
N GLN A 20 5.52 -12.07 19.51
CA GLN A 20 5.52 -13.52 19.35
C GLN A 20 4.50 -13.97 18.30
N ALA A 21 3.31 -13.38 18.27
CA ALA A 21 2.28 -13.70 17.30
C ALA A 21 2.70 -13.34 15.86
N ILE A 22 3.30 -12.15 15.66
CA ILE A 22 3.87 -11.75 14.37
C ILE A 22 5.01 -12.71 13.97
N SER A 23 5.95 -13.00 14.88
CA SER A 23 7.01 -14.00 14.65
C SER A 23 6.44 -15.32 14.14
N ALA A 24 5.41 -15.85 14.80
CA ALA A 24 4.80 -17.12 14.46
C ALA A 24 4.06 -17.07 13.12
N ALA A 25 3.36 -15.98 12.83
CA ALA A 25 2.66 -15.78 11.56
C ALA A 25 3.64 -15.66 10.38
N MET A 26 4.76 -14.97 10.57
CA MET A 26 5.78 -14.74 9.54
C MET A 26 6.76 -15.92 9.37
N ALA A 27 6.95 -16.75 10.39
CA ALA A 27 7.90 -17.87 10.38
C ALA A 27 7.86 -18.79 9.14
N PRO A 28 6.69 -19.12 8.54
CA PRO A 28 6.64 -19.93 7.32
C PRO A 28 7.33 -19.31 6.10
N PHE A 29 7.59 -17.99 6.14
CA PHE A 29 8.20 -17.21 5.07
C PHE A 29 9.64 -16.78 5.40
N ASP A 30 10.20 -17.20 6.54
CA ASP A 30 11.60 -16.91 6.90
C ASP A 30 12.54 -17.55 5.87
N ARG A 31 13.47 -16.76 5.34
CA ARG A 31 14.50 -17.19 4.40
C ARG A 31 15.49 -18.18 5.00
N ASN A 32 15.67 -18.13 6.32
CA ASN A 32 16.58 -18.98 7.06
C ASN A 32 15.91 -20.24 7.63
N ARG A 33 14.66 -20.53 7.23
CA ARG A 33 13.92 -21.71 7.71
C ARG A 33 14.55 -23.01 7.22
N ASP A 34 14.41 -24.06 8.03
CA ASP A 34 14.76 -25.41 7.60
C ASP A 34 13.73 -25.90 6.56
N LEU A 35 14.16 -26.03 5.31
CA LEU A 35 13.34 -26.42 4.15
C LEU A 35 12.96 -27.91 4.16
N SER A 36 13.30 -28.69 5.19
CA SER A 36 12.97 -30.12 5.27
C SER A 36 11.46 -30.42 5.30
N SER A 37 10.60 -29.43 5.53
CA SER A 37 9.16 -29.52 5.27
C SER A 37 8.81 -28.92 3.91
N ASP A 38 8.45 -29.79 2.98
CA ASP A 38 8.13 -29.58 1.55
C ASP A 38 6.85 -28.73 1.28
N GLN A 39 6.60 -27.70 2.10
CA GLN A 39 5.49 -26.76 1.91
C GLN A 39 6.04 -25.43 1.40
N ASP A 40 6.26 -25.35 0.10
CA ASP A 40 6.30 -24.07 -0.59
C ASP A 40 4.92 -23.41 -0.43
N LYS A 41 4.83 -22.43 0.49
CA LYS A 41 3.57 -21.73 0.76
C LYS A 41 3.30 -20.60 -0.23
N GLY A 42 4.24 -20.27 -1.13
CA GLY A 42 4.18 -19.10 -1.99
C GLY A 42 4.25 -17.79 -1.21
N GLY A 43 4.99 -16.79 -1.69
CA GLY A 43 5.18 -15.49 -1.02
C GLY A 43 6.64 -15.05 -1.01
N GLU A 44 6.89 -13.84 -0.52
CA GLU A 44 8.25 -13.31 -0.43
C GLU A 44 8.98 -13.84 0.80
N GLU A 45 10.25 -14.21 0.61
CA GLU A 45 11.13 -14.61 1.71
C GLU A 45 11.67 -13.36 2.42
N TRP A 46 11.71 -13.40 3.76
CA TRP A 46 12.26 -12.30 4.57
C TRP A 46 13.47 -12.77 5.39
N ASP A 47 14.40 -11.86 5.68
CA ASP A 47 15.53 -12.11 6.61
C ASP A 47 15.43 -11.33 7.92
N SER A 48 14.60 -10.28 7.96
CA SER A 48 14.31 -9.46 9.13
C SER A 48 13.00 -8.69 8.98
N TRP A 49 12.39 -8.35 10.12
CA TRP A 49 11.20 -7.50 10.18
C TRP A 49 11.16 -6.69 11.49
N ASP A 50 10.46 -5.56 11.45
CA ASP A 50 10.21 -4.67 12.58
C ASP A 50 8.75 -4.17 12.55
N VAL A 51 8.15 -3.97 13.73
CA VAL A 51 6.83 -3.33 13.84
C VAL A 51 6.89 -1.88 13.39
N GLY A 52 5.85 -1.45 12.68
CA GLY A 52 5.69 -0.08 12.22
C GLY A 52 6.20 0.15 10.81
N SER A 53 5.86 1.33 10.29
CA SER A 53 6.11 1.70 8.91
C SER A 53 6.36 3.20 8.80
N THR A 54 7.10 3.61 7.76
CA THR A 54 7.28 5.03 7.42
C THR A 54 6.28 5.53 6.37
N LYS A 55 5.45 4.65 5.78
CA LYS A 55 4.46 5.06 4.75
C LYS A 55 3.01 4.83 5.19
N LEU A 56 2.76 3.93 6.14
CA LEU A 56 1.42 3.55 6.57
C LEU A 56 1.34 3.58 8.10
N GLU A 57 0.32 4.29 8.58
CA GLU A 57 -0.17 4.23 9.95
C GLU A 57 -1.69 4.16 9.90
N PHE A 58 -2.31 3.62 10.95
CA PHE A 58 -3.76 3.58 11.08
C PHE A 58 -4.26 4.74 11.93
N LEU A 59 -5.36 5.36 11.50
CA LEU A 59 -6.13 6.26 12.34
C LEU A 59 -6.72 5.47 13.52
N VAL A 60 -6.58 6.05 14.70
CA VAL A 60 -7.21 5.56 15.92
C VAL A 60 -8.60 6.17 16.03
N ARG A 61 -9.58 5.35 16.41
CA ARG A 61 -10.94 5.82 16.67
C ARG A 61 -10.96 6.85 17.80
N VAL A 62 -11.70 7.93 17.59
CA VAL A 62 -11.83 9.02 18.57
C VAL A 62 -12.22 8.50 19.95
N GLY A 63 -11.50 8.92 20.99
CA GLY A 63 -11.69 8.51 22.37
C GLY A 63 -10.92 7.26 22.78
N HIS A 64 -10.22 6.60 21.85
CA HIS A 64 -9.38 5.43 22.11
C HIS A 64 -7.88 5.72 21.98
N GLU A 65 -7.47 6.98 21.88
CA GLU A 65 -6.09 7.37 21.60
C GLU A 65 -5.08 6.80 22.62
N ASN A 66 -5.51 6.60 23.87
CA ASN A 66 -4.68 6.06 24.95
C ASN A 66 -4.97 4.59 25.27
N ASP A 67 -5.73 3.87 24.43
CA ASP A 67 -6.02 2.45 24.67
C ASP A 67 -4.72 1.63 24.63
N PRO A 68 -4.38 0.87 25.69
CA PRO A 68 -3.11 0.15 25.78
C PRO A 68 -2.99 -1.02 24.79
N ARG A 69 -4.08 -1.40 24.12
CA ARG A 69 -4.07 -2.43 23.08
C ARG A 69 -3.59 -1.90 21.72
N LEU A 70 -3.42 -0.59 21.58
CA LEU A 70 -2.85 0.00 20.38
C LEU A 70 -1.35 -0.26 20.30
N VAL A 71 -0.91 -0.68 19.14
CA VAL A 71 0.49 -0.94 18.83
C VAL A 71 1.13 0.34 18.36
N ARG A 72 2.17 0.78 19.08
CA ARG A 72 2.97 1.95 18.72
C ARG A 72 4.43 1.63 18.94
N ASN A 73 5.18 1.49 17.86
CA ASN A 73 6.62 1.39 17.93
C ASN A 73 7.20 2.81 18.08
N PRO A 74 7.83 3.13 19.24
CA PRO A 74 8.46 4.44 19.45
C PRO A 74 9.74 4.60 18.63
N LYS A 75 10.15 3.58 17.89
CA LYS A 75 11.31 3.62 17.02
C LYS A 75 10.91 3.34 15.57
N THR A 76 11.65 3.92 14.65
CA THR A 76 11.62 3.52 13.24
C THR A 76 12.23 2.13 13.08
N PRO A 77 12.00 1.43 11.95
CA PRO A 77 12.74 0.21 11.58
C PRO A 77 14.27 0.40 11.46
N ARG A 78 14.78 1.63 11.60
CA ARG A 78 16.23 1.93 11.67
C ARG A 78 16.72 2.14 13.11
N GLY A 79 15.84 1.99 14.10
CA GLY A 79 16.14 2.17 15.52
C GLY A 79 16.12 3.62 16.01
N GLU A 80 15.79 4.58 15.15
CA GLU A 80 15.69 6.01 15.49
C GLU A 80 14.40 6.29 16.25
N LEU A 81 14.40 7.21 17.21
CA LEU A 81 13.17 7.59 17.91
C LEU A 81 12.20 8.26 16.92
N ARG A 82 10.96 7.79 16.94
CA ARG A 82 9.87 8.26 16.10
C ARG A 82 8.92 9.11 16.95
N PRO A 83 8.55 10.34 16.52
CA PRO A 83 7.50 11.08 17.19
C PRO A 83 6.19 10.32 17.05
N LEU A 84 5.58 9.95 18.18
CA LEU A 84 4.26 9.31 18.19
C LEU A 84 3.21 10.38 18.01
N THR A 85 2.60 10.43 16.82
CA THR A 85 1.51 11.35 16.53
C THR A 85 0.24 10.89 17.27
N PRO A 86 -0.37 11.75 18.13
CA PRO A 86 -1.64 11.43 18.74
C PRO A 86 -2.70 11.10 17.69
N GLY A 87 -3.48 10.04 17.90
CA GLY A 87 -4.49 9.60 16.94
C GLY A 87 -3.98 8.69 15.81
N LEU A 88 -2.68 8.37 15.77
CA LEU A 88 -2.10 7.37 14.88
C LEU A 88 -1.52 6.18 15.67
N CYS A 89 -1.44 5.03 15.02
CA CYS A 89 -0.80 3.83 15.53
C CYS A 89 -0.30 2.91 14.40
N ASP A 90 0.62 2.00 14.74
CA ASP A 90 1.11 0.96 13.84
C ASP A 90 0.16 -0.24 13.76
N GLY A 91 -0.85 -0.33 14.65
CA GLY A 91 -1.82 -1.40 14.61
C GLY A 91 -2.61 -1.56 15.90
N GLY A 92 -3.37 -2.65 15.96
CA GLY A 92 -4.18 -3.03 17.11
C GLY A 92 -5.46 -3.74 16.69
N PRO A 93 -6.38 -3.98 17.64
CA PRO A 93 -7.72 -4.46 17.34
C PRO A 93 -8.45 -3.55 16.35
N LEU A 94 -9.05 -4.11 15.31
CA LEU A 94 -9.75 -3.35 14.26
C LEU A 94 -10.84 -2.41 14.81
N GLY A 95 -11.50 -2.79 15.91
CA GLY A 95 -12.50 -1.96 16.58
C GLY A 95 -11.96 -0.70 17.25
N LEU A 96 -10.63 -0.57 17.38
CA LEU A 96 -9.96 0.64 17.84
C LEU A 96 -9.40 1.48 16.69
N LEU A 97 -9.39 0.93 15.47
CA LEU A 97 -8.96 1.64 14.27
C LEU A 97 -10.16 2.30 13.59
N ASP A 98 -9.92 3.41 12.92
CA ASP A 98 -10.91 4.13 12.12
C ASP A 98 -10.56 4.08 10.63
N LEU A 99 -10.56 2.85 10.10
CA LEU A 99 -10.28 2.61 8.68
C LEU A 99 -11.29 3.32 7.77
N ARG A 100 -12.53 3.53 8.25
CA ARG A 100 -13.57 4.23 7.51
C ARG A 100 -13.24 5.70 7.37
N GLU A 101 -12.94 6.39 8.47
CA GLU A 101 -12.56 7.79 8.42
C GLU A 101 -11.28 7.99 7.60
N GLN A 102 -10.31 7.07 7.72
CA GLN A 102 -9.08 7.08 6.93
C GLN A 102 -9.37 7.02 5.42
N LYS A 103 -10.20 6.05 5.00
CA LYS A 103 -10.67 5.93 3.61
C LYS A 103 -11.42 7.20 3.15
N LEU A 104 -12.26 7.79 4.00
CA LEU A 104 -13.01 9.02 3.67
C LEU A 104 -12.07 10.23 3.48
N GLN A 105 -11.08 10.41 4.34
CA GLN A 105 -10.08 11.49 4.21
C GLN A 105 -9.26 11.33 2.94
N ALA A 106 -8.82 10.10 2.64
CA ALA A 106 -8.10 9.77 1.42
C ALA A 106 -8.96 10.00 0.16
N ALA A 107 -10.23 9.61 0.19
CA ALA A 107 -11.17 9.88 -0.91
C ALA A 107 -11.35 11.39 -1.15
N ALA A 108 -11.51 12.18 -0.08
CA ALA A 108 -11.63 13.64 -0.19
C ALA A 108 -10.35 14.30 -0.74
N ALA A 109 -9.17 13.80 -0.37
CA ALA A 109 -7.90 14.26 -0.93
C ALA A 109 -7.78 13.85 -2.41
N ALA A 110 -8.17 12.63 -2.77
CA ALA A 110 -8.17 12.14 -4.13
C ALA A 110 -9.09 12.95 -5.05
N GLN A 111 -10.29 13.31 -4.58
CA GLN A 111 -11.21 14.18 -5.31
C GLN A 111 -10.57 15.53 -5.66
N LYS A 112 -9.88 16.16 -4.69
CA LYS A 112 -9.17 17.43 -4.94
C LYS A 112 -8.07 17.25 -5.98
N LEU A 113 -7.31 16.17 -5.87
CA LEU A 113 -6.23 15.85 -6.80
C LEU A 113 -6.75 15.57 -8.21
N TRP A 114 -7.88 14.86 -8.34
CA TRP A 114 -8.58 14.62 -9.60
C TRP A 114 -9.03 15.92 -10.27
N ASN A 115 -9.63 16.83 -9.51
CA ASN A 115 -10.08 18.13 -10.02
C ASN A 115 -8.89 18.94 -10.54
N GLN A 116 -7.77 18.95 -9.81
CA GLN A 116 -6.54 19.63 -10.22
C GLN A 116 -5.94 19.03 -11.50
N TRP A 117 -5.90 17.70 -11.61
CA TRP A 117 -5.45 17.03 -12.83
C TRP A 117 -6.36 17.35 -14.03
N THR A 118 -7.66 17.35 -13.81
CA THR A 118 -8.66 17.65 -14.83
C THR A 118 -8.50 19.07 -15.35
N GLU A 119 -8.37 20.05 -14.45
CA GLU A 119 -8.12 21.45 -14.80
C GLU A 119 -6.81 21.60 -15.60
N PHE A 120 -5.71 21.02 -15.12
CA PHE A 120 -4.42 21.05 -15.80
C PHE A 120 -4.48 20.41 -17.20
N SER A 121 -5.07 19.22 -17.32
CA SER A 121 -5.06 18.43 -18.55
C SER A 121 -5.97 18.95 -19.65
N GLN A 122 -7.00 19.74 -19.31
CA GLN A 122 -7.91 20.37 -20.29
C GLN A 122 -7.20 21.29 -21.30
N GLY A 123 -6.04 21.84 -20.94
CA GLY A 123 -5.25 22.70 -21.83
C GLY A 123 -4.51 21.96 -22.95
N PHE A 124 -4.57 20.63 -23.00
CA PHE A 124 -3.74 19.80 -23.89
C PHE A 124 -4.58 18.81 -24.71
N PRO A 125 -4.07 18.37 -25.88
CA PRO A 125 -4.64 17.22 -26.57
C PRO A 125 -4.67 15.97 -25.68
N LYS A 126 -5.70 15.13 -25.84
CA LYS A 126 -5.84 13.88 -25.10
C LYS A 126 -4.60 13.01 -25.27
N ALA A 127 -3.99 12.63 -24.16
CA ALA A 127 -2.86 11.71 -24.11
C ALA A 127 -3.32 10.26 -23.96
N GLN A 128 -2.51 9.33 -24.47
CA GLN A 128 -2.61 7.88 -24.26
C GLN A 128 -1.80 7.49 -23.01
N GLY A 129 -2.32 6.53 -22.24
CA GLY A 129 -1.64 5.97 -21.09
C GLY A 129 -0.40 5.16 -21.49
N LEU A 130 0.56 5.02 -20.57
CA LEU A 130 1.77 4.24 -20.85
C LEU A 130 1.43 2.76 -21.11
N ASP A 131 0.51 2.18 -20.34
CA ASP A 131 0.11 0.77 -20.48
C ASP A 131 -0.55 0.51 -21.84
N ASP A 132 -1.35 1.46 -22.34
CA ASP A 132 -1.95 1.37 -23.68
C ASP A 132 -0.88 1.38 -24.77
N LEU A 133 0.15 2.23 -24.61
CA LEU A 133 1.28 2.31 -25.54
C LEU A 133 2.14 1.04 -25.50
N ILE A 134 2.34 0.45 -24.32
CA ILE A 134 3.04 -0.84 -24.17
C ILE A 134 2.22 -1.96 -24.83
N ALA A 135 0.92 -2.04 -24.56
CA ALA A 135 0.05 -3.05 -25.13
C ALA A 135 -0.08 -2.97 -26.66
N ALA A 136 0.08 -1.76 -27.21
CA ALA A 136 0.06 -1.53 -28.65
C ALA A 136 1.40 -1.83 -29.36
N ASP A 137 2.50 -2.02 -28.61
CA ASP A 137 3.83 -2.28 -29.18
C ASP A 137 4.08 -3.80 -29.30
N PRO A 138 4.06 -4.37 -30.51
CA PRO A 138 4.28 -5.80 -30.72
C PRO A 138 5.71 -6.26 -30.41
N HIS A 139 6.63 -5.33 -30.18
CA HIS A 139 8.03 -5.59 -29.81
C HIS A 139 8.34 -5.22 -28.36
N ALA A 140 7.35 -4.82 -27.56
CA ALA A 140 7.55 -4.58 -26.14
C ALA A 140 7.96 -5.90 -25.46
N SER A 141 9.21 -5.97 -24.99
CA SER A 141 9.60 -6.94 -23.99
C SER A 141 9.53 -6.29 -22.61
N GLU A 142 9.26 -7.08 -21.57
CA GLU A 142 9.28 -6.61 -20.16
C GLU A 142 10.60 -5.92 -19.78
N GLN A 143 11.68 -6.17 -20.54
CA GLN A 143 13.02 -5.67 -20.28
C GLN A 143 13.33 -4.33 -20.98
N VAL A 144 12.53 -3.89 -21.95
CA VAL A 144 12.81 -2.63 -22.70
C VAL A 144 11.52 -1.84 -23.00
N PRO A 145 10.94 -1.13 -22.01
CA PRO A 145 9.83 -0.20 -22.26
C PRO A 145 10.25 1.08 -23.02
N GLY A 146 11.49 1.16 -23.51
CA GLY A 146 12.10 2.36 -24.09
C GLY A 146 11.24 3.02 -25.18
N PRO A 147 10.80 2.32 -26.24
CA PRO A 147 9.98 2.91 -27.30
C PRO A 147 8.64 3.47 -26.82
N ALA A 148 7.89 2.70 -26.02
CA ALA A 148 6.61 3.13 -25.45
C ALA A 148 6.79 4.32 -24.48
N TRP A 149 7.82 4.27 -23.63
CA TRP A 149 8.18 5.39 -22.75
C TRP A 149 8.57 6.65 -23.52
N HIS A 150 9.35 6.52 -24.59
CA HIS A 150 9.69 7.64 -25.47
C HIS A 150 8.47 8.19 -26.20
N ALA A 151 7.55 7.34 -26.65
CA ALA A 151 6.27 7.78 -27.22
C ALA A 151 5.44 8.53 -26.18
N TYR A 152 5.30 7.97 -24.97
CA TYR A 152 4.60 8.58 -23.85
C TYR A 152 5.15 9.98 -23.52
N ARG A 153 6.47 10.10 -23.39
CA ARG A 153 7.18 11.34 -23.06
C ARG A 153 7.14 12.42 -24.15
N ARG A 154 6.74 12.07 -25.38
CA ARG A 154 6.57 13.02 -26.49
C ARG A 154 5.18 13.65 -26.57
N GLN A 155 4.24 13.18 -25.78
CA GLN A 155 2.88 13.73 -25.78
C GLN A 155 2.87 15.13 -25.14
N PRO A 156 2.18 16.14 -25.69
CA PRO A 156 2.22 17.52 -25.19
C PRO A 156 1.87 17.65 -23.71
N LEU A 157 0.83 16.94 -23.25
CA LEU A 157 0.43 16.90 -21.84
C LEU A 157 1.55 16.35 -20.93
N VAL A 158 2.20 15.26 -21.37
CA VAL A 158 3.28 14.61 -20.61
C VAL A 158 4.55 15.48 -20.62
N GLN A 159 4.85 16.16 -21.72
CA GLN A 159 5.96 17.11 -21.76
C GLN A 159 5.75 18.27 -20.78
N ALA A 160 4.54 18.84 -20.75
CA ALA A 160 4.20 19.91 -19.81
C ALA A 160 4.27 19.43 -18.36
N LEU A 161 3.72 18.25 -18.05
CA LEU A 161 3.84 17.62 -16.74
C LEU A 161 5.30 17.51 -16.32
N PHE A 162 6.17 17.00 -17.20
CA PHE A 162 7.55 16.75 -16.85
C PHE A 162 8.48 17.98 -16.86
N ALA A 163 8.05 19.08 -17.46
CA ALA A 163 8.78 20.34 -17.43
C ALA A 163 8.67 21.05 -16.07
N ASP A 164 7.66 20.69 -15.27
CA ASP A 164 7.40 21.28 -13.96
C ASP A 164 7.53 20.23 -12.85
N HIS A 165 8.52 20.41 -11.98
CA HIS A 165 8.79 19.48 -10.88
C HIS A 165 7.60 19.37 -9.90
N ASP A 166 6.92 20.48 -9.62
CA ASP A 166 5.81 20.50 -8.66
C ASP A 166 4.60 19.73 -9.19
N LEU A 167 4.39 19.76 -10.51
CA LEU A 167 3.34 18.95 -11.15
C LEU A 167 3.69 17.47 -11.16
N ARG A 168 4.97 17.13 -11.41
CA ARG A 168 5.42 15.72 -11.35
C ARG A 168 5.29 15.14 -9.95
N ASP A 169 5.74 15.86 -8.92
CA ASP A 169 5.63 15.42 -7.53
C ASP A 169 4.17 15.21 -7.13
N ARG A 170 3.28 16.08 -7.62
CA ARG A 170 1.85 16.03 -7.31
C ARG A 170 1.11 14.90 -8.01
N PHE A 171 1.33 14.71 -9.31
CA PHE A 171 0.54 13.79 -10.14
C PHE A 171 1.23 12.46 -10.43
N GLY A 172 2.54 12.38 -10.21
CA GLY A 172 3.37 11.23 -10.52
C GLY A 172 3.73 11.11 -12.00
N ASP A 173 4.72 10.27 -12.28
CA ASP A 173 5.28 10.11 -13.64
C ASP A 173 4.31 9.40 -14.61
N ASN A 174 3.38 8.59 -14.11
CA ASN A 174 2.33 7.91 -14.89
C ASN A 174 0.93 8.54 -14.70
N ALA A 175 0.85 9.87 -14.60
CA ALA A 175 -0.41 10.57 -14.35
C ALA A 175 -1.52 10.18 -15.35
N VAL A 176 -1.21 10.08 -16.66
CA VAL A 176 -2.24 9.76 -17.67
C VAL A 176 -2.88 8.39 -17.43
N GLY A 177 -2.09 7.37 -17.07
CA GLY A 177 -2.62 6.06 -16.69
C GLY A 177 -3.39 6.12 -15.37
N ASN A 178 -2.82 6.79 -14.37
CA ASN A 178 -3.42 6.91 -13.03
C ASN A 178 -4.80 7.57 -13.08
N PHE A 179 -4.97 8.67 -13.82
CA PHE A 179 -6.24 9.38 -13.95
C PHE A 179 -7.09 8.86 -15.12
N GLY A 180 -6.56 8.02 -16.00
CA GLY A 180 -7.29 7.45 -17.15
C GLY A 180 -8.39 6.47 -16.78
N VAL A 181 -8.38 5.94 -15.55
CA VAL A 181 -9.35 4.95 -15.04
C VAL A 181 -10.75 5.53 -14.75
N GLY A 182 -10.90 6.85 -14.79
CA GLY A 182 -12.14 7.54 -14.42
C GLY A 182 -12.17 7.98 -12.96
N GLU A 183 -13.01 8.97 -12.66
CA GLU A 183 -13.06 9.67 -11.37
C GLU A 183 -13.37 8.75 -10.20
N ASP A 184 -14.50 8.03 -10.30
CA ASP A 184 -14.95 7.12 -9.25
C ASP A 184 -13.93 6.03 -8.95
N ALA A 185 -13.34 5.44 -9.99
CA ALA A 185 -12.32 4.40 -9.85
C ALA A 185 -11.03 4.93 -9.22
N PHE A 186 -10.59 6.13 -9.61
CA PHE A 186 -9.42 6.78 -9.02
C PHE A 186 -9.62 7.08 -7.54
N ILE A 187 -10.77 7.67 -7.17
CA ILE A 187 -11.10 8.02 -5.79
C ILE A 187 -11.23 6.76 -4.93
N HIS A 188 -11.96 5.75 -5.42
CA HIS A 188 -12.12 4.48 -4.73
C HIS A 188 -10.78 3.77 -4.50
N ARG A 189 -9.91 3.75 -5.53
CA ARG A 189 -8.56 3.20 -5.40
C ARG A 189 -7.75 3.93 -4.33
N LYS A 190 -7.71 5.27 -4.37
CA LYS A 190 -6.96 6.08 -3.40
C LYS A 190 -7.48 5.92 -1.97
N ALA A 191 -8.79 5.74 -1.80
CA ALA A 191 -9.37 5.43 -0.50
C ALA A 191 -8.80 4.10 0.05
N ASN A 192 -8.81 3.04 -0.75
CA ASN A 192 -8.31 1.73 -0.31
C ASN A 192 -6.78 1.67 -0.17
N GLU A 193 -6.02 2.37 -1.03
CA GLU A 193 -4.56 2.51 -0.91
C GLU A 193 -4.17 3.07 0.47
N SER A 194 -5.00 3.96 1.06
CA SER A 194 -4.70 4.58 2.35
C SER A 194 -4.63 3.60 3.53
N VAL A 195 -5.16 2.38 3.38
CA VAL A 195 -5.15 1.32 4.41
C VAL A 195 -4.47 0.05 3.90
N THR A 196 -3.73 0.13 2.80
CA THR A 196 -3.08 -1.00 2.14
C THR A 196 -1.56 -0.85 2.25
N ALA A 197 -0.86 -1.96 2.46
CA ALA A 197 0.60 -2.05 2.39
C ALA A 197 1.04 -2.83 1.14
N ASP A 198 2.35 -2.97 0.91
CA ASP A 198 2.89 -3.70 -0.23
C ASP A 198 2.43 -5.18 -0.25
N ALA A 199 2.25 -5.77 0.94
CA ALA A 199 1.68 -7.10 1.15
C ALA A 199 0.67 -7.16 2.32
N LEU A 200 -0.12 -8.24 2.35
CA LEU A 200 -1.05 -8.62 3.41
C LEU A 200 -0.83 -10.09 3.79
N LEU A 201 -0.59 -10.34 5.08
CA LEU A 201 -0.63 -11.67 5.66
C LEU A 201 -1.97 -11.86 6.37
N THR A 202 -2.83 -12.67 5.77
CA THR A 202 -4.18 -12.97 6.26
C THR A 202 -4.17 -13.80 7.55
N ILE A 203 -5.28 -13.84 8.28
CA ILE A 203 -5.41 -14.60 9.55
C ILE A 203 -5.25 -16.10 9.31
N ASP A 204 -5.64 -16.59 8.13
CA ASP A 204 -5.45 -17.98 7.72
C ASP A 204 -4.05 -18.27 7.15
N GLY A 205 -3.13 -17.32 7.25
CA GLY A 205 -1.72 -17.51 6.93
C GLY A 205 -1.37 -17.46 5.44
N ARG A 206 -2.24 -16.88 4.60
CA ARG A 206 -1.93 -16.61 3.18
C ARG A 206 -1.24 -15.27 3.04
N TRP A 207 -0.11 -15.26 2.32
CA TRP A 207 0.60 -14.07 1.88
C TRP A 207 0.01 -13.57 0.55
N LEU A 208 -0.45 -12.33 0.53
CA LEU A 208 -1.02 -11.69 -0.65
C LEU A 208 -0.21 -10.43 -0.93
N ALA A 209 0.44 -10.37 -2.09
CA ALA A 209 1.27 -9.23 -2.49
C ALA A 209 0.89 -8.73 -3.89
N TRP A 210 1.19 -7.47 -4.15
CA TRP A 210 0.93 -6.80 -5.43
C TRP A 210 1.85 -7.24 -6.57
N ASP A 211 2.95 -7.93 -6.29
CA ASP A 211 3.79 -8.56 -7.32
C ASP A 211 3.06 -9.78 -7.94
N SER A 212 2.25 -10.43 -7.12
CA SER A 212 1.48 -11.64 -7.41
C SER A 212 0.10 -11.33 -8.00
N MET A 213 -0.35 -10.07 -7.90
CA MET A 213 -1.64 -9.57 -8.39
C MET A 213 -1.49 -8.16 -8.91
N ARG A 214 -2.08 -7.81 -10.06
CA ARG A 214 -2.14 -6.40 -10.51
C ARG A 214 -2.56 -5.47 -9.35
N HIS A 215 -1.89 -4.32 -9.25
CA HIS A 215 -2.02 -3.39 -8.13
C HIS A 215 -3.48 -3.07 -7.75
N ASP A 216 -4.33 -2.74 -8.72
CA ASP A 216 -5.71 -2.32 -8.45
C ASP A 216 -6.60 -3.44 -7.86
N PRO A 217 -6.63 -4.67 -8.44
CA PRO A 217 -7.27 -5.82 -7.80
C PRO A 217 -6.77 -6.12 -6.38
N TYR A 218 -5.45 -5.99 -6.15
CA TYR A 218 -4.86 -6.23 -4.83
C TYR A 218 -5.36 -5.21 -3.80
N VAL A 219 -5.30 -3.92 -4.12
CA VAL A 219 -5.76 -2.84 -3.25
C VAL A 219 -7.24 -3.01 -2.86
N GLN A 220 -8.09 -3.38 -3.82
CA GLN A 220 -9.50 -3.66 -3.54
C GLN A 220 -9.65 -4.87 -2.60
N LEU A 221 -8.92 -5.95 -2.87
CA LEU A 221 -8.95 -7.16 -2.05
C LEU A 221 -8.59 -6.87 -0.59
N VAL A 222 -7.51 -6.11 -0.36
CA VAL A 222 -7.06 -5.76 1.00
C VAL A 222 -8.12 -4.92 1.71
N GLY A 223 -8.64 -3.89 1.05
CA GLY A 223 -9.71 -3.05 1.59
C GLY A 223 -10.94 -3.86 2.01
N ASP A 224 -11.42 -4.74 1.14
CA ASP A 224 -12.58 -5.60 1.38
C ASP A 224 -12.31 -6.67 2.44
N TYR A 225 -11.08 -7.15 2.54
CA TYR A 225 -10.68 -8.13 3.53
C TYR A 225 -10.70 -7.52 4.94
N LEU A 226 -10.06 -6.36 5.12
CA LEU A 226 -10.02 -5.67 6.41
C LEU A 226 -11.42 -5.27 6.91
N ASP A 227 -12.31 -4.83 6.01
CA ASP A 227 -13.68 -4.43 6.36
C ASP A 227 -14.56 -5.61 6.84
N ARG A 228 -14.22 -6.84 6.43
CA ARG A 228 -14.96 -8.06 6.80
C ARG A 228 -14.46 -8.74 8.06
N LEU A 229 -13.28 -8.37 8.55
CA LEU A 229 -12.70 -8.99 9.73
C LEU A 229 -13.48 -8.63 11.01
N PRO A 230 -13.52 -9.54 12.00
CA PRO A 230 -14.09 -9.24 13.32
C PRO A 230 -13.41 -8.02 13.95
N GLN A 231 -14.17 -7.20 14.67
CA GLN A 231 -13.64 -5.98 15.31
C GLN A 231 -12.57 -6.27 16.39
N ASN A 232 -12.48 -7.50 16.89
CA ASN A 232 -11.44 -7.93 17.82
C ASN A 232 -10.23 -8.57 17.12
N ALA A 233 -10.28 -8.80 15.81
CA ALA A 233 -9.10 -9.19 15.04
C ALA A 233 -8.07 -8.06 15.09
N ILE A 234 -6.80 -8.43 15.01
CA ILE A 234 -5.67 -7.52 15.14
C ILE A 234 -5.05 -7.32 13.76
N ALA A 235 -4.80 -6.07 13.39
CA ALA A 235 -4.00 -5.72 12.21
C ALA A 235 -2.81 -4.89 12.66
N VAL A 236 -1.60 -5.27 12.26
CA VAL A 236 -0.36 -4.55 12.57
C VAL A 236 0.44 -4.38 11.29
N VAL A 237 0.89 -3.15 11.02
CA VAL A 237 1.84 -2.90 9.95
C VAL A 237 3.25 -3.24 10.43
N VAL A 238 3.98 -3.97 9.60
CA VAL A 238 5.39 -4.29 9.81
C VAL A 238 6.19 -3.90 8.58
N THR A 239 7.43 -3.52 8.78
CA THR A 239 8.42 -3.36 7.71
C THR A 239 9.28 -4.62 7.68
N TYR A 240 9.41 -5.25 6.52
CA TYR A 240 10.26 -6.44 6.34
C TYR A 240 11.31 -6.19 5.26
N HIS A 241 12.36 -7.01 5.27
CA HIS A 241 13.45 -6.97 4.29
C HIS A 241 13.52 -8.30 3.53
N CYS A 242 13.57 -8.20 2.20
CA CYS A 242 13.58 -9.31 1.24
C CYS A 242 14.82 -9.29 0.33
#